data_AF-A0A1M5S025-F1
#
_entry.id   AF-A0A1M5S025-F1
#
_cell.length_a   1.000
_cell.length_b   1.000
_cell.length_c   1.000
_cell.angle_alpha   90.00
_cell.angle_beta   90.00
_cell.angle_gamma   90.00
#
_symmetry.space_group_name_H-M   'P 1'
#
loop_
_entity.id
_entity.type
_entity.pdbx_description
1 polymer ?
#
loop_
_entity_poly.entity_id
_entity_poly.type
_entity_poly.pdbx_seq_one_letter_code
_entity_poly.pdbx_strand_id
1 'polypeptide(L)' 'MDYNINREELKNMIEEKRKELNELLSKKNIDKNRALKLSIQLDELIYKYYCIDEDKNR' A
#
# COMPACT_ATOMS: atom_id res chain seq x y z
N MET A 1 14.41 8.25 15.89
CA MET A 1 12.94 8.41 15.84
C MET A 1 12.40 7.09 15.37
N ASP A 2 11.97 6.26 16.32
CA ASP A 2 11.37 4.96 16.07
C ASP A 2 9.99 5.22 15.45
N TYR A 3 9.93 5.23 14.12
CA TYR A 3 8.66 5.19 13.40
C TYR A 3 8.12 3.78 13.53
N ASN A 4 7.57 3.47 14.71
CA ASN A 4 6.76 2.28 14.93
C ASN A 4 5.43 2.54 14.19
N ILE A 5 5.47 2.48 12.86
CA ILE A 5 4.27 2.63 12.03
C ILE A 5 3.32 1.55 12.49
N ASN A 6 2.22 1.96 13.11
CA ASN A 6 1.34 1.03 13.74
C ASN A 6 0.65 0.20 12.65
N ARG A 7 0.35 -1.08 12.92
CA ARG A 7 -0.27 -1.98 11.94
C ARG A 7 -1.56 -1.39 11.33
N GLU A 8 -2.29 -0.66 12.15
CA GLU A 8 -3.51 0.05 11.76
C GLU A 8 -3.25 1.21 10.79
N GLU A 9 -2.15 1.95 10.98
CA GLU A 9 -1.73 3.00 10.04
C GLU A 9 -1.31 2.41 8.70
N LEU A 10 -0.54 1.31 8.70
CA LEU A 10 -0.18 0.60 7.47
C LEU A 10 -1.43 0.11 6.73
N LYS A 11 -2.41 -0.42 7.46
CA LYS A 11 -3.68 -0.85 6.88
C LYS A 11 -4.44 0.32 6.25
N ASN A 12 -4.52 1.46 6.94
CA ASN A 12 -5.14 2.67 6.41
C ASN A 12 -4.43 3.16 5.14
N MET A 13 -3.09 3.18 5.15
CA MET A 13 -2.30 3.56 3.97
C MET A 13 -2.52 2.62 2.78
N ILE A 14 -2.65 1.31 3.02
CA ILE A 14 -2.97 0.31 1.98
C ILE A 14 -4.36 0.57 1.41
N GLU A 15 -5.36 0.83 2.26
CA GLU A 15 -6.73 1.16 1.81
C GLU A 15 -6.79 2.44 1.00
N GLU A 16 -6.12 3.51 1.45
CA GLU A 16 -6.07 4.78 0.71
C GLU A 16 -5.41 4.59 -0.66
N LYS A 17 -4.27 3.91 -0.74
CA LYS A 17 -3.62 3.62 -2.03
C LYS A 17 -4.47 2.72 -2.91
N ARG A 18 -5.22 1.76 -2.34
CA ARG A 18 -6.13 0.90 -3.11
C ARG A 18 -7.24 1.72 -3.74
N LYS A 19 -7.79 2.68 -2.98
CA LYS A 19 -8.81 3.58 -3.46
C LYS A 19 -8.28 4.48 -4.57
N GLU A 20 -7.09 5.06 -4.39
CA GLU A 20 -6.44 5.91 -5.39
C GLU A 20 -6.15 5.14 -6.70
N LEU A 21 -5.67 3.90 -6.59
CA LEU A 21 -5.45 3.01 -7.74
C LEU A 21 -6.77 2.69 -8.44
N ASN A 22 -7.83 2.34 -7.70
CA ASN A 22 -9.15 2.05 -8.27
C ASN A 22 -9.75 3.28 -8.97
N GLU A 23 -9.63 4.47 -8.39
CA GLU A 23 -10.06 5.71 -9.02
C GLU A 23 -9.27 6.00 -10.30
N LEU A 24 -7.97 5.73 -10.30
CA LEU A 24 -7.12 5.91 -11.48
C LEU A 24 -7.47 4.91 -12.60
N LEU A 25 -7.82 3.67 -12.25
CA LEU A 25 -8.28 2.65 -13.19
C LEU A 25 -9.71 2.90 -13.70
N SER A 26 -10.54 3.60 -12.94
CA SER A 26 -11.91 3.97 -13.34
C SER A 26 -11.93 5.11 -14.38
N LYS A 27 -10.82 5.83 -14.56
CA LYS A 27 -10.71 6.91 -15.55
C LYS A 27 -10.59 6.36 -16.97
N LYS A 28 -11.29 6.97 -17.92
CA LYS A 28 -11.28 6.59 -19.35
C LYS A 28 -9.90 6.69 -20.02
N ASN A 29 -9.05 7.60 -19.54
CA ASN A 29 -7.63 7.70 -19.93
C ASN A 29 -6.77 7.29 -18.74
N ILE A 30 -6.48 5.99 -18.65
CA ILE A 30 -5.65 5.43 -17.59
C ILE A 30 -4.19 5.78 -17.89
N ASP A 31 -3.54 6.48 -16.96
CA ASP A 31 -2.10 6.62 -16.96
C ASP A 31 -1.47 5.32 -16.47
N LYS A 32 -1.09 4.45 -17.41
CA LYS A 32 -0.51 3.13 -17.13
C LYS A 32 0.76 3.20 -16.29
N ASN A 33 1.58 4.24 -16.47
CA ASN A 33 2.83 4.41 -15.71
C ASN A 33 2.52 4.77 -14.26
N ARG A 34 1.53 5.62 -14.04
CA ARG A 34 1.08 5.98 -12.70
C ARG A 34 0.36 4.82 -12.01
N ALA A 35 -0.44 4.06 -12.75
CA ALA A 35 -1.05 2.83 -12.25
C ALA A 35 0.01 1.82 -11.78
N LEU A 36 1.03 1.57 -12.61
CA LEU A 36 2.12 0.65 -12.28
C LEU A 36 2.89 1.09 -11.03
N LYS A 37 3.23 2.39 -10.93
CA LYS A 37 3.89 2.94 -9.72
C LYS A 37 3.05 2.77 -8.47
N LEU A 38 1.74 3.03 -8.57
CA LEU A 38 0.82 2.84 -7.46
C LEU A 38 0.74 1.37 -7.06
N SER A 39 0.67 0.43 -8.01
CA SER A 39 0.68 -1.01 -7.71
C SER A 39 1.95 -1.44 -6.97
N ILE A 40 3.13 -1.04 -7.43
CA ILE A 40 4.41 -1.38 -6.76
C ILE A 40 4.43 -0.85 -5.32
N GLN A 41 4.03 0.40 -5.10
CA GLN A 41 3.98 0.99 -3.76
C GLN A 41 2.98 0.28 -2.84
N LEU A 42 1.89 -0.24 -3.43
CA LEU A 42 0.86 -0.97 -2.69
C LEU A 42 1.39 -2.34 -2.25
N ASP A 43 2.08 -3.05 -3.14
CA ASP A 43 2.78 -4.30 -2.82
C ASP A 43 3.85 -4.10 -1.74
N GLU A 44 4.64 -3.03 -1.80
CA GLU A 44 5.63 -2.71 -0.76
C GLU A 44 5.00 -2.47 0.61
N LEU A 45 3.84 -1.80 0.67
CA LEU A 45 3.13 -1.56 1.92
C LEU A 45 2.50 -2.85 2.47
N ILE A 46 1.92 -3.68 1.59
CA ILE A 46 1.42 -5.00 1.98
C ILE A 46 2.56 -5.85 2.53
N TYR A 47 3.70 -5.87 1.84
CA TYR A 47 4.88 -6.60 2.30
C TYR A 47 5.33 -6.13 3.69
N LYS A 48 5.44 -4.81 3.91
CA LYS A 48 5.77 -4.25 5.24
C LYS A 48 4.76 -4.65 6.30
N TYR A 49 3.47 -4.64 5.97
CA TYR A 49 2.40 -5.06 6.88
C TYR A 49 2.55 -6.53 7.31
N TYR A 50 2.87 -7.44 6.39
CA TYR A 50 3.09 -8.86 6.71
C TYR A 50 4.44 -9.11 7.41
N CYS A 51 5.47 -8.33 7.08
CA CYS A 51 6.79 -8.47 7.71
C CYS A 51 6.75 -8.12 9.20
N ILE A 52 5.88 -7.18 9.61
CA ILE A 52 5.62 -6.85 11.01
C ILE A 52 4.96 -8.03 11.77
N ASP A 53 4.19 -8.87 11.08
CA ASP A 53 3.57 -10.08 11.67
C ASP A 53 4.60 -11.19 11.90
N GLU A 54 5.55 -11.39 10.97
CA GLU A 54 6.59 -12.41 11.11
C GLU A 54 7.56 -12.13 12.28
N ASP A 55 7.85 -10.87 12.59
CA ASP A 55 8.77 -10.51 13.67
C ASP A 55 8.18 -10.78 15.08
N LYS A 56 6.85 -10.90 15.20
CA LYS A 56 6.17 -11.20 16.47
C LYS A 56 6.02 -12.69 16.78
N ASN A 57 6.31 -13.58 15.84
CA ASN A 57 6.07 -15.01 15.98
C ASN A 57 7.37 -15.86 16.05
N ARG A 58 8.51 -15.23 16.35
CA ARG A 58 9.81 -15.90 16.52
C ARG A 58 10.31 -15.87 17.96
#